data_AF-R7L3C9-F1
#
_entry.id   AF-R7L3C9-F1
#
_cell.length_a   1.000
_cell.length_b   1.000
_cell.length_c   1.000
_cell.angle_alpha   90.00
_cell.angle_beta   90.00
_cell.angle_gamma   90.00
#
_symmetry.space_group_name_H-M   'P 1'
#
loop_
_entity.id
_entity.type
_entity.pdbx_description
1 polymer ?
#
loop_
_entity_poly.entity_id
_entity_poly.type
_entity_poly.pdbx_seq_one_letter_code
_entity_poly.pdbx_strand_id
1 'polypeptide(L)'
;MKYGFDDIVAISKDAVDKITGKANEAVNVSKAYVERAQLRVKLKERYYELGKVCYSMHKDSTDETGNMKRLIKEIKMLEAQLEFAEDASGKPHVCEFCGAKNAPDNTYCCKCGERL
;
A
#
# COMPACT_ATOMS: atom_id res chain seq x y z
N MET A 1 5.15 -8.84 16.82
CA MET A 1 6.38 -8.25 16.24
C MET A 1 6.29 -6.75 16.39
N LYS A 2 7.20 -6.12 17.14
CA LYS A 2 7.35 -4.67 17.17
C LYS A 2 8.41 -4.32 16.12
N TYR A 3 8.00 -3.75 15.00
CA TYR A 3 8.95 -3.19 14.03
C TYR A 3 9.50 -1.88 14.58
N GLY A 4 10.82 -1.77 14.66
CA GLY A 4 11.53 -0.61 15.20
C GLY A 4 11.60 0.54 14.19
N PHE A 5 11.91 1.74 14.68
CA PHE A 5 12.15 2.92 13.83
C PHE A 5 13.23 2.66 12.76
N ASP A 6 14.24 1.86 13.11
CA ASP A 6 15.32 1.45 12.20
C ASP A 6 14.81 0.60 11.03
N ASP A 7 13.78 -0.23 11.22
CA ASP A 7 13.18 -1.02 10.14
C ASP A 7 12.47 -0.12 9.13
N ILE A 8 11.87 0.99 9.57
CA ILE A 8 11.16 1.93 8.70
C ILE A 8 12.14 2.78 7.90
N VAL A 9 13.24 3.21 8.51
CA VAL A 9 14.30 3.97 7.85
C VAL A 9 15.03 3.10 6.82
N ALA A 10 15.26 1.82 7.12
CA ALA A 10 15.82 0.85 6.18
C ALA A 10 14.91 0.69 4.94
N ILE A 11 13.60 0.49 5.15
CA ILE A 11 12.62 0.40 4.06
C ILE A 11 12.59 1.68 3.20
N SER A 12 12.73 2.86 3.83
CA SER A 12 12.72 4.15 3.12
C SER A 12 13.96 4.36 2.26
N LYS A 13 15.15 3.97 2.75
CA LYS A 13 16.40 4.03 1.99
C LYS A 13 16.41 3.03 0.85
N ASP A 14 16.00 1.79 1.10
CA ASP A 14 15.91 0.76 0.07
C ASP A 14 14.95 1.15 -1.07
N ALA A 15 13.86 1.86 -0.76
CA ALA A 15 12.93 2.38 -1.76
C ALA A 15 13.56 3.50 -2.60
N VAL A 16 14.31 4.42 -1.99
CA VAL A 16 15.00 5.52 -2.69
C VAL A 16 16.14 5.01 -3.58
N ASP A 17 16.89 4.02 -3.09
CA ASP A 17 17.99 3.41 -3.84
C ASP A 17 17.46 2.55 -5.02
N LYS A 18 16.31 1.89 -4.87
CA LYS A 18 15.60 1.20 -5.97
C LYS A 18 15.11 2.15 -7.07
N ILE A 19 14.73 3.38 -6.73
CA ILE A 19 14.27 4.39 -7.69
C ILE A 19 15.45 4.94 -8.51
N THR A 20 16.66 4.99 -7.92
CA THR A 20 17.85 5.61 -8.53
C THR A 20 18.73 4.58 -9.28
N GLY A 21 18.64 3.29 -8.93
CA GLY A 21 19.48 2.22 -9.46
C GLY A 21 18.79 1.29 -10.47
N LYS A 22 18.96 1.59 -11.76
CA LYS A 22 18.89 0.68 -12.92
C LYS A 22 17.60 -0.14 -13.18
N ALA A 23 17.00 0.16 -14.33
CA ALA A 23 16.88 -0.76 -15.47
C ALA A 23 17.10 -2.26 -15.16
N ASN A 24 16.03 -2.99 -14.87
CA ASN A 24 15.86 -4.37 -15.33
C ASN A 24 14.35 -4.67 -15.41
N GLU A 25 13.83 -4.61 -16.64
CA GLU A 25 12.47 -4.96 -17.01
C GLU A 25 12.22 -6.45 -16.73
N ALA A 26 11.68 -6.74 -15.56
CA ALA A 26 10.87 -7.91 -15.18
C ALA A 26 10.83 -8.00 -13.64
N VAL A 27 10.49 -6.89 -12.97
CA VAL A 27 10.25 -6.93 -11.53
C VAL A 27 8.89 -7.60 -11.33
N ASN A 28 8.94 -8.92 -11.11
CA ASN A 28 7.83 -9.82 -10.78
C ASN A 28 6.59 -9.06 -10.28
N VAL A 29 5.56 -8.95 -11.12
CA VAL A 29 4.23 -8.37 -10.76
C VAL A 29 3.73 -8.96 -9.43
N SER A 30 4.05 -10.22 -9.16
CA SER A 30 3.78 -10.90 -7.89
C SER A 30 4.45 -10.23 -6.67
N LYS A 31 5.69 -9.73 -6.79
CA LYS A 31 6.37 -8.99 -5.70
C LYS A 31 5.70 -7.64 -5.45
N ALA A 32 5.41 -6.88 -6.51
CA ALA A 32 4.69 -5.61 -6.40
C ALA A 32 3.28 -5.81 -5.80
N TYR A 33 2.58 -6.88 -6.19
CA TYR A 33 1.28 -7.24 -5.61
C TYR A 33 1.37 -7.59 -4.13
N VAL A 34 2.36 -8.40 -3.73
CA VAL A 34 2.60 -8.75 -2.32
C VAL A 34 2.95 -7.50 -1.51
N GLU A 35 3.79 -6.61 -2.03
CA GLU A 35 4.14 -5.33 -1.39
C GLU A 35 2.87 -4.46 -1.19
N ARG A 36 2.00 -4.34 -2.20
CA ARG A 36 0.71 -3.63 -2.09
C ARG A 36 -0.23 -4.25 -1.06
N ALA A 37 -0.34 -5.58 -1.04
CA ALA A 37 -1.17 -6.29 -0.07
C ALA A 37 -0.66 -6.04 1.35
N GLN A 38 0.66 -6.06 1.57
CA GLN A 38 1.28 -5.75 2.85
C GLN A 38 1.06 -4.29 3.27
N LEU A 39 1.19 -3.34 2.35
CA LEU A 39 0.90 -1.92 2.62
C LEU A 39 -0.55 -1.72 3.08
N ARG A 40 -1.51 -2.39 2.42
CA ARG A 40 -2.94 -2.34 2.81
C ARG A 40 -3.19 -2.94 4.19
N VAL A 41 -2.52 -4.05 4.53
CA VAL A 41 -2.62 -4.64 5.88
C VAL A 41 -2.08 -3.68 6.93
N LYS A 42 -0.88 -3.12 6.71
CA LYS A 42 -0.29 -2.12 7.62
C LYS A 42 -1.19 -0.90 7.78
N LEU A 43 -1.78 -0.40 6.69
CA LEU A 43 -2.70 0.74 6.72
C LEU A 43 -3.93 0.42 7.61
N LYS A 44 -4.52 -0.76 7.45
CA LYS A 44 -5.63 -1.23 8.30
C LYS A 44 -5.24 -1.30 9.78
N GLU A 45 -4.05 -1.82 10.08
CA GLU A 45 -3.52 -1.88 11.45
C GLU A 45 -3.37 -0.48 12.06
N ARG A 46 -2.82 0.50 11.31
CA ARG A 46 -2.67 1.88 11.80
C ARG A 46 -4.00 2.58 12.02
N TYR A 47 -4.98 2.37 11.14
CA TYR A 47 -6.34 2.88 11.35
C TYR A 47 -6.97 2.29 12.61
N TYR A 48 -6.78 0.99 12.87
CA TYR A 48 -7.27 0.33 14.08
C TYR A 48 -6.59 0.88 15.34
N GLU A 49 -5.27 1.07 15.33
CA GLU A 49 -4.53 1.69 16.44
C GLU A 49 -4.98 3.13 16.69
N LEU A 50 -5.22 3.91 15.64
CA LEU A 50 -5.75 5.28 15.75
C LEU A 50 -7.12 5.27 16.42
N GLY A 51 -8.02 4.37 16.01
CA GLY A 51 -9.33 4.22 16.64
C GLY A 51 -9.25 3.90 18.13
N LYS A 52 -8.32 3.02 18.53
CA LYS A 52 -8.06 2.72 19.96
C LYS A 52 -7.62 3.95 20.73
N VAL A 53 -6.67 4.71 20.18
CA VAL A 53 -6.17 5.95 20.80
C VAL A 53 -7.32 6.94 20.97
N CYS A 54 -8.09 7.21 19.92
CA CYS A 54 -9.22 8.13 19.98
C CYS A 54 -10.28 7.68 21.02
N TYR A 55 -10.58 6.38 21.08
CA TYR A 55 -11.52 5.83 22.05
C TYR A 55 -11.02 5.99 23.49
N SER A 56 -9.76 5.63 23.76
CA SER A 56 -9.16 5.77 25.09
C SER A 56 -9.09 7.24 25.55
N MET A 57 -8.73 8.17 24.66
CA MET A 57 -8.74 9.60 24.99
C MET A 57 -10.11 10.09 25.46
N HIS A 58 -11.19 9.62 24.85
CA HIS A 58 -12.56 10.01 25.23
C HIS A 58 -13.07 9.26 26.46
N LYS A 59 -12.78 7.96 26.56
CA LYS A 59 -13.27 7.11 27.65
C LYS A 59 -12.55 7.40 28.97
N ASP A 60 -11.22 7.49 28.90
CA ASP A 60 -10.35 7.52 30.08
C ASP A 60 -9.84 8.96 30.35
N SER A 61 -10.25 9.95 29.55
CA SER A 61 -9.83 11.37 29.63
C SER A 61 -8.30 11.54 29.61
N THR A 62 -7.60 10.66 28.89
CA THR A 62 -6.15 10.71 28.72
C THR A 62 -5.77 11.61 27.54
N ASP A 63 -4.67 12.35 27.66
CA ASP A 63 -4.12 13.10 26.52
C ASP A 63 -3.11 12.25 25.75
N GLU A 64 -3.58 11.67 24.65
CA GLU A 64 -2.75 10.90 23.70
C GLU A 64 -2.60 11.65 22.36
N THR A 65 -2.77 12.98 22.35
CA THR A 65 -2.74 13.80 21.13
C THR A 65 -1.44 13.62 20.33
N GLY A 66 -0.31 13.45 21.03
CA GLY A 66 0.98 13.17 20.40
C GLY A 66 0.98 11.85 19.63
N ASN A 67 0.47 10.78 20.24
CA ASN A 67 0.36 9.47 19.61
C ASN A 67 -0.64 9.47 18.45
N MET A 68 -1.75 10.18 18.59
CA MET A 68 -2.71 10.40 17.51
C MET A 68 -2.06 11.07 16.30
N LYS A 69 -1.33 12.18 16.51
CA LYS A 69 -0.62 12.90 15.43
C LYS A 69 0.41 12.02 14.74
N ARG A 70 1.15 11.19 15.50
CA ARG A 70 2.11 10.22 14.95
C ARG A 70 1.42 9.21 14.04
N LEU A 71 0.34 8.58 14.49
CA LEU A 71 -0.42 7.59 13.71
C LEU A 71 -0.99 8.20 12.42
N ILE A 72 -1.52 9.43 12.49
CA ILE A 72 -2.00 10.15 11.30
C ILE A 72 -0.88 10.37 10.28
N LYS A 73 0.33 10.75 10.73
CA LYS A 73 1.48 10.93 9.84
C LYS A 73 1.88 9.61 9.16
N GLU A 74 1.89 8.51 9.90
CA GLU A 74 2.22 7.19 9.38
C GLU A 74 1.18 6.70 8.36
N ILE A 75 -0.10 6.92 8.62
CA ILE A 75 -1.20 6.63 7.68
C ILE A 75 -0.98 7.37 6.36
N LYS A 76 -0.72 8.69 6.40
CA LYS A 76 -0.46 9.49 5.20
C LYS A 76 0.72 8.97 4.38
N MET A 77 1.79 8.52 5.05
CA MET A 77 2.95 7.94 4.37
C MET A 77 2.62 6.61 3.70
N LEU A 78 1.84 5.75 4.36
CA LEU A 78 1.40 4.47 3.80
C LEU A 78 0.45 4.66 2.62
N GLU A 79 -0.44 5.65 2.68
CA GLU A 79 -1.34 6.01 1.58
C GLU A 79 -0.55 6.47 0.35
N ALA A 80 0.43 7.37 0.52
CA ALA A 80 1.28 7.82 -0.58
C ALA A 80 2.10 6.68 -1.21
N GLN A 81 2.62 5.75 -0.39
CA GLN A 81 3.32 4.56 -0.89
C GLN A 81 2.39 3.62 -1.67
N LEU A 82 1.15 3.45 -1.21
CA LEU A 82 0.16 2.62 -1.89
C LEU A 82 -0.24 3.26 -3.22
N GLU A 83 -0.49 4.56 -3.25
CA GLU A 83 -0.81 5.32 -4.47
C GLU A 83 0.32 5.20 -5.51
N PHE A 84 1.57 5.42 -5.10
CA PHE A 84 2.73 5.25 -5.98
C PHE A 84 2.84 3.83 -6.55
N ALA A 85 2.64 2.81 -5.72
CA ALA A 85 2.68 1.42 -6.15
C ALA A 85 1.51 1.06 -7.09
N GLU A 86 0.36 1.72 -6.95
CA GLU A 86 -0.80 1.56 -7.83
C GLU A 86 -0.58 2.22 -9.18
N ASP A 87 -0.06 3.44 -9.21
CA ASP A 87 0.25 4.16 -10.45
C ASP A 87 1.36 3.46 -11.25
N ALA A 88 2.41 2.98 -10.58
CA ALA A 88 3.48 2.21 -11.22
C ALA A 88 2.99 0.89 -11.85
N SER A 89 1.86 0.34 -11.38
CA SER A 89 1.30 -0.91 -11.88
C SER A 89 0.35 -0.72 -13.07
N GLY A 90 -0.02 0.52 -13.44
CA GLY A 90 -1.02 0.83 -14.47
C GLY A 90 -2.48 0.53 -14.06
N LYS A 91 -3.44 1.21 -14.71
CA LYS A 91 -4.88 1.00 -14.42
C LYS A 91 -5.37 -0.32 -15.04
N PRO A 92 -6.06 -1.19 -14.29
CA PRO A 92 -6.56 -2.45 -14.82
C PRO A 92 -7.69 -2.23 -15.84
N HIS A 93 -7.70 -3.03 -16.91
CA HIS A 93 -8.79 -3.07 -17.88
C HIS A 93 -9.98 -3.87 -17.31
N VAL A 94 -11.19 -3.36 -17.48
CA VAL A 94 -12.42 -4.11 -17.18
C VAL A 94 -12.93 -4.67 -18.50
N CYS A 95 -13.04 -6.00 -18.59
CA CYS A 95 -13.59 -6.65 -19.78
C CYS A 95 -15.06 -6.24 -19.96
N GLU A 96 -15.39 -5.66 -21.11
CA GLU A 96 -16.76 -5.19 -21.41
C GLU A 96 -17.76 -6.35 -21.54
N PHE A 97 -17.30 -7.55 -21.92
CA PHE A 97 -18.17 -8.71 -22.07
C PHE A 97 -18.50 -9.39 -20.74
N CYS A 98 -17.52 -9.65 -19.88
CA CYS A 98 -17.71 -10.45 -18.66
C CYS A 98 -17.48 -9.71 -17.33
N GLY A 99 -17.03 -8.44 -17.38
CA GLY A 99 -16.78 -7.60 -16.21
C GLY A 99 -15.53 -7.94 -15.38
N ALA A 100 -14.68 -8.88 -15.83
CA ALA A 100 -13.46 -9.22 -15.12
C ALA A 100 -12.43 -8.07 -15.17
N LYS A 101 -11.70 -7.84 -14.07
CA LYS A 101 -10.54 -6.94 -14.03
C LYS A 101 -9.30 -7.68 -14.54
N ASN A 102 -8.59 -7.07 -15.46
CA ASN A 102 -7.40 -7.61 -16.13
C ASN A 102 -6.22 -6.67 -15.92
N ALA A 103 -5.01 -7.22 -16.02
CA ALA A 103 -3.80 -6.41 -15.94
C ALA A 103 -3.72 -5.43 -17.14
N PRO A 104 -3.03 -4.29 -17.01
CA PRO A 104 -2.99 -3.26 -18.05
C PRO A 104 -2.30 -3.71 -19.35
N ASP A 105 -1.44 -4.72 -19.25
CA ASP A 105 -0.71 -5.32 -20.37
C ASP A 105 -1.48 -6.45 -21.06
N ASN A 106 -2.63 -6.89 -20.53
CA ASN A 106 -3.43 -7.93 -21.14
C ASN A 106 -4.15 -7.41 -22.39
N THR A 107 -3.93 -8.06 -23.54
CA THR A 107 -4.69 -7.82 -24.77
C THR A 107 -6.01 -8.61 -24.83
N TYR A 108 -6.12 -9.68 -24.03
CA TYR A 108 -7.28 -10.56 -23.95
C TYR A 108 -7.67 -10.81 -22.49
N CYS A 109 -8.95 -11.06 -22.26
CA CYS A 109 -9.49 -11.28 -20.94
C CYS A 109 -9.02 -12.61 -20.36
N CYS A 110 -8.40 -12.58 -19.18
CA CYS A 110 -7.92 -13.79 -18.49
C CYS A 110 -9.05 -14.72 -18.01
N LYS A 111 -10.30 -14.24 -17.98
CA LYS A 111 -11.47 -15.02 -17.55
C LYS A 111 -12.25 -15.60 -18.73
N CYS A 112 -12.48 -14.84 -19.79
CA CYS A 112 -13.39 -15.23 -20.88
C CYS A 112 -12.73 -15.30 -22.27
N GLY A 113 -11.49 -14.85 -22.42
CA GLY A 113 -10.77 -14.84 -23.71
C GLY A 113 -11.17 -13.72 -24.67
N GLU A 114 -12.19 -12.91 -24.34
CA GLU A 114 -12.59 -11.77 -25.17
C GLU A 114 -11.48 -10.73 -25.26
N ARG A 115 -11.37 -10.02 -26.39
CA ARG A 115 -10.39 -8.94 -26.54
C ARG A 115 -10.72 -7.78 -25.59
N LEU A 116 -9.70 -7.23 -24.93
CA LEU A 116 -9.82 -6.14 -23.96
C LEU A 116 -9.69 -4.75 -24.59
#